data_AF-A0A4Y1YIJ5-F1
#
_entry.id   AF-A0A4Y1YIJ5-F1
#
_cell.length_a   1.000
_cell.length_b   1.000
_cell.length_c   1.000
_cell.angle_alpha   90.00
_cell.angle_beta   90.00
_cell.angle_gamma   90.00
#
_symmetry.space_group_name_H-M   'P 1'
#
loop_
_entity.id
_entity.type
_entity.pdbx_description
1 polymer ?
#
loop_
_entity_poly.entity_id
_entity_poly.type
_entity_poly.pdbx_seq_one_letter_code
_entity_poly.pdbx_strand_id
1 'polypeptide(L)'
;MFEPIRRRIRHAGLLCEHGADYLLYALMDIIVDSGFILLESLGDQLEALEDEILDNPGYEARNKIHHAKRQLALMRRTWWPQREVAATLMHDDTHFFSATTRLYMRDCYEHCVIVIDFVENHRELASSLLDTYLSAVSQRMNDIMKALTIIATIFLPLTFLTGLYGMNFDTESPWNLPELRWRFGYFYVLGIMAVVVIGMLIYFRRKRWL
;
A
#
# COMPACT_ATOMS: atom_id res chain seq x y z
N MET A 1 -10.96 22.39 -20.43
CA MET A 1 -10.59 21.26 -21.31
C MET A 1 -10.29 21.74 -22.73
N PHE A 2 -11.26 22.23 -23.52
CA PHE A 2 -11.04 22.59 -24.95
C PHE A 2 -10.51 24.02 -25.22
N GLU A 3 -10.03 24.73 -24.21
CA GLU A 3 -9.47 26.09 -24.39
C GLU A 3 -8.23 26.13 -25.31
N PRO A 4 -7.34 25.10 -25.32
CA PRO A 4 -6.23 25.06 -26.28
C PRO A 4 -6.70 25.03 -27.74
N ILE A 5 -7.78 24.30 -28.06
CA ILE A 5 -8.39 24.30 -29.41
C ILE A 5 -8.98 25.66 -29.72
N ARG A 6 -9.73 26.27 -28.80
CA ARG A 6 -10.31 27.61 -29.00
C ARG A 6 -9.24 28.66 -29.27
N ARG A 7 -8.09 28.61 -28.58
CA ARG A 7 -6.95 29.48 -28.83
C ARG A 7 -6.33 29.21 -30.20
N ARG A 8 -6.13 27.95 -30.60
CA ARG A 8 -5.58 27.60 -31.92
C ARG A 8 -6.48 28.05 -33.08
N ILE A 9 -7.81 27.98 -32.92
CA ILE A 9 -8.79 28.49 -33.91
C ILE A 9 -8.76 30.02 -33.98
N ARG A 10 -8.69 30.72 -32.83
CA ARG A 10 -8.67 32.19 -32.78
C ARG A 10 -7.40 32.82 -33.38
N HIS A 11 -6.29 32.09 -33.41
CA HIS A 11 -5.03 32.55 -33.96
C HIS A 11 -4.76 32.07 -35.40
N ALA A 12 -5.77 31.55 -36.10
CA ALA A 12 -5.67 31.09 -37.50
C ALA A 12 -4.48 30.14 -37.76
N GLY A 13 -4.36 29.07 -36.95
CA GLY A 13 -3.37 28.01 -37.19
C GLY A 13 -3.86 26.91 -38.15
N LEU A 14 -3.10 25.81 -38.28
CA LEU A 14 -3.39 24.61 -39.09
C LEU A 14 -4.84 24.10 -39.00
N LEU A 15 -5.51 24.31 -37.86
CA LEU A 15 -6.92 23.99 -37.61
C LEU A 15 -7.92 24.74 -38.52
N CYS A 16 -7.56 25.92 -39.01
CA CYS A 16 -8.37 26.70 -39.96
C CYS A 16 -8.08 26.35 -41.43
N GLU A 17 -6.93 25.72 -41.70
CA GLU A 17 -6.54 25.24 -43.04
C GLU A 17 -7.08 23.84 -43.34
N HIS A 18 -7.35 23.05 -42.30
CA HIS A 18 -7.88 21.69 -42.41
C HIS A 18 -9.41 21.64 -42.17
N GLY A 19 -10.06 20.62 -42.71
CA GLY A 19 -11.51 20.45 -42.65
C GLY A 19 -12.05 20.08 -41.26
N ALA A 20 -13.37 19.83 -41.21
CA ALA A 20 -14.06 19.40 -39.98
C ALA A 20 -13.53 18.06 -39.44
N ASP A 21 -12.89 17.25 -40.29
CA ASP A 21 -12.25 15.98 -39.96
C ASP A 21 -11.06 16.18 -39.01
N TYR A 22 -10.21 17.18 -39.27
CA TYR A 22 -9.07 17.51 -38.41
C TYR A 22 -9.51 18.11 -37.07
N LEU A 23 -10.60 18.88 -37.05
CA LEU A 23 -11.18 19.40 -35.81
C LEU A 23 -11.65 18.27 -34.89
N LEU A 24 -12.27 17.22 -35.45
CA LEU A 24 -12.66 16.04 -34.69
C LEU A 24 -11.43 15.34 -34.07
N TYR A 25 -10.37 15.13 -34.86
CA TYR A 25 -9.10 14.60 -34.35
C TYR A 25 -8.58 15.45 -33.20
N ALA A 26 -8.47 16.78 -33.36
CA ALA A 26 -7.93 17.64 -32.32
C ALA A 26 -8.75 17.60 -31.03
N LEU A 27 -10.08 17.45 -31.11
CA LEU A 27 -10.94 17.27 -29.95
C LEU A 27 -10.69 15.93 -29.26
N MET A 28 -10.52 14.85 -30.02
CA MET A 28 -10.20 13.53 -29.48
C MET A 28 -8.82 13.52 -28.82
N ASP A 29 -7.81 14.09 -29.48
CA ASP A 29 -6.44 14.22 -28.99
C ASP A 29 -6.39 14.87 -27.60
N ILE A 30 -7.08 16.00 -27.41
CA ILE A 30 -7.19 16.65 -26.09
C ILE A 30 -7.87 15.76 -25.03
N ILE A 31 -8.85 14.95 -25.44
CA ILE A 31 -9.48 14.00 -24.51
C ILE A 31 -8.44 12.97 -24.11
N VAL A 32 -7.72 12.37 -25.06
CA VAL A 32 -6.67 11.38 -24.82
C VAL A 32 -5.56 11.94 -23.92
N ASP A 33 -5.06 13.14 -24.20
CA ASP A 33 -4.06 13.84 -23.40
C ASP A 33 -4.49 14.02 -21.94
N SER A 34 -5.78 14.31 -21.70
CA SER A 34 -6.29 14.42 -20.33
C SER A 34 -6.25 13.10 -19.57
N GLY A 35 -6.27 11.97 -20.28
CA GLY A 35 -6.06 10.64 -19.72
C GLY A 35 -4.67 10.46 -19.14
N PHE A 36 -3.63 10.93 -19.83
CA PHE A 36 -2.26 10.86 -19.33
C PHE A 36 -2.07 11.67 -18.05
N ILE A 37 -2.62 12.89 -18.00
CA ILE A 37 -2.55 13.74 -16.78
C ILE A 37 -3.21 13.04 -15.58
N LEU A 38 -4.35 12.37 -15.81
CA LEU A 38 -5.02 11.62 -14.76
C LEU A 38 -4.24 10.37 -14.34
N LEU A 39 -3.61 9.67 -15.30
CA LEU A 39 -2.74 8.53 -15.02
C LEU A 39 -1.55 8.93 -14.16
N GLU A 40 -0.85 10.01 -14.52
CA GLU A 40 0.30 10.52 -13.78
C GLU A 40 -0.11 10.83 -12.33
N SER A 41 -1.20 11.56 -12.13
CA SER A 41 -1.71 11.86 -10.78
C SER A 41 -2.12 10.61 -9.98
N LEU A 42 -2.62 9.56 -10.64
CA LEU A 42 -2.93 8.29 -9.98
C LEU A 42 -1.67 7.48 -9.68
N GLY A 43 -0.66 7.54 -10.55
CA GLY A 43 0.66 6.96 -10.34
C GLY A 43 1.34 7.54 -9.10
N ASP A 44 1.41 8.86 -9.02
CA ASP A 44 1.97 9.58 -7.86
C ASP A 44 1.24 9.22 -6.56
N GLN A 45 -0.09 9.05 -6.62
CA GLN A 45 -0.89 8.61 -5.47
C GLN A 45 -0.56 7.18 -5.04
N LEU A 46 -0.29 6.27 -5.98
CA LEU A 46 0.11 4.90 -5.65
C LEU A 46 1.52 4.84 -5.05
N GLU A 47 2.45 5.62 -5.57
CA GLU A 47 3.82 5.71 -5.03
C GLU A 47 3.81 6.28 -3.61
N ALA A 48 3.08 7.38 -3.38
CA ALA A 48 2.91 7.93 -2.03
C ALA A 48 2.24 6.95 -1.06
N LEU A 49 1.35 6.08 -1.56
CA LEU A 49 0.72 5.03 -0.76
C LEU A 49 1.70 3.92 -0.39
N GLU A 50 2.62 3.59 -1.29
CA GLU A 50 3.66 2.60 -1.01
C GLU A 50 4.52 3.04 0.17
N ASP A 51 5.01 4.27 0.13
CA ASP A 51 5.80 4.87 1.22
C ASP A 51 5.01 4.88 2.54
N GLU A 52 3.72 5.29 2.51
CA GLU A 52 2.86 5.30 3.70
C GLU A 52 2.68 3.90 4.31
N ILE A 53 2.55 2.86 3.49
CA ILE A 53 2.39 1.47 3.95
C ILE A 53 3.66 0.96 4.64
N LEU A 54 4.84 1.30 4.10
CA LEU A 54 6.12 0.89 4.65
C LEU A 54 6.42 1.58 5.99
N ASP A 55 6.06 2.86 6.12
CA ASP A 55 6.33 3.63 7.34
C ASP A 55 5.32 3.35 8.46
N ASN A 56 4.01 3.32 8.15
CA ASN A 56 2.98 3.10 9.16
C ASN A 56 1.72 2.45 8.56
N PRO A 57 1.63 1.10 8.56
CA PRO A 57 0.47 0.39 8.04
C PRO A 57 -0.74 0.64 8.95
N GLY A 58 -1.52 1.66 8.62
CA GLY A 58 -2.73 2.09 9.32
C GLY A 58 -4.00 1.78 8.54
N TYR A 59 -5.16 1.92 9.20
CA TYR A 59 -6.47 1.66 8.58
C TYR A 59 -6.77 2.58 7.39
N GLU A 60 -6.22 3.79 7.40
CA GLU A 60 -6.39 4.78 6.31
C GLU A 60 -5.75 4.31 4.99
N ALA A 61 -4.56 3.69 5.05
CA ALA A 61 -3.87 3.18 3.88
C ALA A 61 -4.74 2.17 3.11
N ARG A 62 -5.40 1.24 3.81
CA ARG A 62 -6.32 0.27 3.19
C ARG A 62 -7.43 0.96 2.39
N ASN A 63 -8.04 2.00 2.97
CA ASN A 63 -9.14 2.72 2.31
C ASN A 63 -8.64 3.49 1.07
N LYS A 64 -7.47 4.10 1.15
CA LYS A 64 -6.84 4.79 0.02
C LYS A 64 -6.49 3.83 -1.12
N ILE A 65 -5.97 2.62 -0.83
CA ILE A 65 -5.74 1.56 -1.84
C ILE A 65 -7.07 1.19 -2.54
N HIS A 66 -8.14 0.96 -1.78
CA HIS A 66 -9.45 0.65 -2.37
C HIS A 66 -10.00 1.80 -3.23
N HIS A 67 -9.78 3.05 -2.81
CA HIS A 67 -10.16 4.22 -3.59
C HIS A 67 -9.41 4.28 -4.92
N ALA A 68 -8.08 4.10 -4.91
CA ALA A 68 -7.26 4.07 -6.10
C ALA A 68 -7.69 2.94 -7.07
N LYS A 69 -7.93 1.72 -6.56
CA LYS A 69 -8.46 0.61 -7.37
C LYS A 69 -9.80 0.95 -8.04
N ARG A 70 -10.68 1.67 -7.34
CA ARG A 70 -11.97 2.12 -7.89
C ARG A 70 -11.78 3.16 -8.99
N GLN A 71 -10.89 4.14 -8.79
CA GLN A 71 -10.58 5.15 -9.81
C GLN A 71 -9.99 4.51 -11.07
N LEU A 72 -9.03 3.60 -10.93
CA LEU A 72 -8.45 2.86 -12.05
C LEU A 72 -9.49 2.00 -12.79
N ALA A 73 -10.41 1.36 -12.06
CA ALA A 73 -11.50 0.59 -12.68
C ALA A 73 -12.47 1.49 -13.47
N LEU A 74 -12.78 2.68 -12.95
CA LEU A 74 -13.58 3.69 -13.67
C LEU A 74 -12.85 4.16 -14.93
N MET A 75 -11.54 4.39 -14.81
CA MET A 75 -10.69 4.79 -15.92
C MET A 75 -10.73 3.74 -17.03
N ARG A 76 -10.44 2.47 -16.72
CA ARG A 76 -10.56 1.36 -17.68
C ARG A 76 -11.94 1.32 -18.37
N ARG A 77 -13.01 1.44 -17.58
CA ARG A 77 -14.40 1.42 -18.11
C ARG A 77 -14.67 2.58 -19.07
N THR A 78 -13.96 3.70 -18.92
CA THR A 78 -14.12 4.90 -19.75
C THR A 78 -13.25 4.86 -21.00
N TRP A 79 -11.99 4.39 -20.89
CA TRP A 79 -11.03 4.36 -22.00
C TRP A 79 -11.27 3.22 -22.98
N TRP A 80 -11.81 2.08 -22.53
CA TRP A 80 -12.06 0.96 -23.43
C TRP A 80 -13.05 1.32 -24.55
N PRO A 81 -14.23 1.93 -24.29
CA PRO A 81 -15.10 2.43 -25.35
C PRO A 81 -14.43 3.49 -26.25
N GLN A 82 -13.58 4.36 -25.70
CA GLN A 82 -12.89 5.39 -26.49
C GLN A 82 -11.92 4.77 -27.50
N ARG A 83 -11.20 3.70 -27.11
CA ARG A 83 -10.38 2.91 -28.02
C ARG A 83 -11.21 2.30 -29.15
N GLU A 84 -12.37 1.74 -28.84
CA GLU A 84 -13.26 1.16 -29.87
C GLU A 84 -13.79 2.23 -30.85
N VAL A 85 -14.12 3.42 -30.35
CA VAL A 85 -14.53 4.55 -31.20
C VAL A 85 -13.36 4.95 -32.12
N ALA A 86 -12.15 5.13 -31.58
CA ALA A 86 -10.97 5.44 -32.38
C ALA A 86 -10.66 4.36 -33.43
N ALA A 87 -10.78 3.08 -33.04
CA ALA A 87 -10.58 1.94 -33.95
C ALA A 87 -11.60 1.94 -35.11
N THR A 88 -12.86 2.26 -34.79
CA THR A 88 -13.93 2.36 -35.78
C THR A 88 -13.67 3.51 -36.74
N LEU A 89 -13.32 4.69 -36.23
CA LEU A 89 -13.00 5.87 -37.06
C LEU A 89 -11.76 5.66 -37.95
N MET A 90 -10.81 4.81 -37.54
CA MET A 90 -9.68 4.42 -38.38
C MET A 90 -10.06 3.50 -39.54
N HIS A 91 -11.03 2.60 -39.35
CA HIS A 91 -11.44 1.59 -40.32
C HIS A 91 -12.61 2.01 -41.20
N ASP A 92 -13.28 3.11 -40.87
CA ASP A 92 -14.44 3.55 -41.64
C ASP A 92 -13.99 3.98 -43.06
N ASP A 93 -14.55 3.30 -44.07
CA ASP A 93 -14.32 3.55 -45.51
C ASP A 93 -15.16 4.72 -46.03
N THR A 94 -15.91 5.36 -45.14
CA THR A 94 -16.65 6.58 -45.43
C THR A 94 -15.65 7.71 -45.75
N HIS A 95 -15.83 8.41 -46.87
CA HIS A 95 -14.97 9.50 -47.35
C HIS A 95 -14.93 10.76 -46.44
N PHE A 96 -15.24 10.63 -45.14
CA PHE A 96 -15.21 11.74 -44.18
C PHE A 96 -13.80 12.17 -43.77
N PHE A 97 -12.81 11.27 -43.85
CA PHE A 97 -11.44 11.55 -43.43
C PHE A 97 -10.50 11.66 -44.62
N SER A 98 -9.72 12.74 -44.66
CA SER A 98 -8.58 12.85 -45.58
C SER A 98 -7.48 11.83 -45.22
N ALA A 99 -6.63 11.48 -46.19
CA ALA A 99 -5.51 10.56 -45.98
C ALA A 99 -4.56 11.03 -44.86
N THR A 100 -4.38 12.35 -44.73
CA THR A 100 -3.63 13.00 -43.65
C THR A 100 -4.31 12.83 -42.29
N THR A 101 -5.63 13.07 -42.19
CA THR A 101 -6.37 12.91 -40.93
C THR A 101 -6.42 11.46 -40.46
N ARG A 102 -6.43 10.48 -41.38
CA ARG A 102 -6.36 9.06 -41.04
C ARG A 102 -5.05 8.68 -40.34
N LEU A 103 -3.93 9.34 -40.66
CA LEU A 103 -2.65 9.15 -39.95
C LEU A 103 -2.74 9.66 -38.51
N TYR A 104 -3.31 10.85 -38.31
CA TYR A 104 -3.52 11.43 -36.97
C TYR A 104 -4.52 10.62 -36.12
N MET A 105 -5.55 10.03 -36.75
CA MET A 105 -6.49 9.16 -36.04
C MET A 105 -5.83 7.86 -35.55
N ARG A 106 -4.84 7.34 -36.28
CA ARG A 106 -4.03 6.20 -35.83
C ARG A 106 -3.25 6.52 -34.57
N ASP A 107 -2.62 7.70 -34.53
CA ASP A 107 -1.90 8.18 -33.35
C ASP A 107 -2.82 8.28 -32.12
N CYS A 108 -4.02 8.84 -32.30
CA CYS A 108 -5.03 8.91 -31.23
C CYS A 108 -5.45 7.50 -30.73
N TYR A 109 -5.56 6.51 -31.61
CA TYR A 109 -5.84 5.12 -31.22
C TYR A 109 -4.67 4.51 -30.45
N GLU A 110 -3.44 4.68 -30.94
CA GLU A 110 -2.22 4.20 -30.28
C GLU A 110 -2.11 4.79 -28.87
N HIS A 111 -2.36 6.10 -28.72
CA HIS A 111 -2.41 6.74 -27.41
C HIS A 111 -3.51 6.18 -26.50
N CYS A 112 -4.71 5.85 -27.01
CA CYS A 112 -5.74 5.17 -26.21
C CYS A 112 -5.28 3.80 -25.71
N VAL A 113 -4.58 3.03 -26.55
CA VAL A 113 -4.01 1.72 -26.17
C VAL A 113 -3.00 1.90 -25.05
N ILE A 114 -2.06 2.84 -25.21
CA ILE A 114 -1.05 3.16 -24.20
C ILE A 114 -1.71 3.52 -22.85
N VAL A 115 -2.73 4.37 -22.86
CA VAL A 115 -3.47 4.74 -21.63
C VAL A 115 -4.08 3.50 -20.97
N ILE A 116 -4.71 2.60 -21.74
CA ILE A 116 -5.31 1.37 -21.20
C ILE A 116 -4.24 0.46 -20.57
N ASP A 117 -3.09 0.30 -21.23
CA ASP A 117 -2.00 -0.52 -20.72
C ASP A 117 -1.44 0.06 -19.40
N PHE A 118 -1.26 1.37 -19.32
CA PHE A 118 -0.87 2.03 -18.07
C PHE A 118 -1.90 1.84 -16.96
N VAL A 119 -3.20 1.95 -17.26
CA VAL A 119 -4.26 1.67 -16.28
C VAL A 119 -4.14 0.24 -15.74
N GLU A 120 -3.91 -0.76 -16.61
CA GLU A 120 -3.76 -2.15 -16.16
C GLU A 120 -2.50 -2.33 -15.30
N ASN A 121 -1.37 -1.75 -15.68
CA ASN A 121 -0.14 -1.75 -14.88
C ASN A 121 -0.39 -1.14 -13.48
N HIS A 122 -1.05 0.01 -13.40
CA HIS A 122 -1.37 0.66 -12.13
C HIS A 122 -2.34 -0.16 -11.27
N ARG A 123 -3.22 -0.96 -11.89
CA ARG A 123 -4.11 -1.88 -11.15
C ARG A 123 -3.36 -3.07 -10.58
N GLU A 124 -2.35 -3.55 -11.28
CA GLU A 124 -1.45 -4.58 -10.77
C GLU A 124 -0.65 -4.05 -9.59
N LEU A 125 -0.05 -2.85 -9.71
CA LEU A 125 0.62 -2.16 -8.61
C LEU A 125 -0.31 -1.97 -7.41
N ALA A 126 -1.51 -1.43 -7.60
CA ALA A 126 -2.50 -1.26 -6.53
C ALA A 126 -2.94 -2.60 -5.89
N SER A 127 -2.80 -3.72 -6.59
CA SER A 127 -3.04 -5.04 -6.02
C SER A 127 -1.84 -5.52 -5.20
N SER A 128 -0.62 -5.33 -5.71
CA SER A 128 0.61 -5.60 -4.97
C SER A 128 0.70 -4.79 -3.68
N LEU A 129 0.30 -3.50 -3.69
CA LEU A 129 0.26 -2.67 -2.48
C LEU A 129 -0.67 -3.23 -1.40
N LEU A 130 -1.77 -3.87 -1.79
CA LEU A 130 -2.66 -4.52 -0.81
C LEU A 130 -1.98 -5.70 -0.13
N ASP A 131 -1.23 -6.50 -0.89
CA ASP A 131 -0.47 -7.63 -0.36
C ASP A 131 0.70 -7.16 0.53
N THR A 132 1.40 -6.09 0.13
CA THR A 132 2.41 -5.43 0.96
C THR A 132 1.81 -4.88 2.25
N TYR A 133 0.64 -4.24 2.19
CA TYR A 133 -0.08 -3.76 3.38
C TYR A 133 -0.42 -4.91 4.34
N LEU A 134 -0.97 -6.01 3.83
CA LEU A 134 -1.29 -7.18 4.66
C LEU A 134 -0.03 -7.78 5.31
N SER A 135 1.08 -7.81 4.56
CA SER A 135 2.37 -8.27 5.06
C SER A 135 2.91 -7.36 6.17
N ALA A 136 2.82 -6.03 6.00
CA ALA A 136 3.26 -5.05 6.98
C ALA A 136 2.41 -5.10 8.27
N VAL A 137 1.08 -5.25 8.15
CA VAL A 137 0.19 -5.44 9.31
C VAL A 137 0.51 -6.73 10.05
N SER A 138 0.75 -7.83 9.34
CA SER A 138 1.13 -9.11 9.94
C SER A 138 2.47 -8.99 10.69
N GLN A 139 3.45 -8.31 10.10
CA GLN A 139 4.74 -8.06 10.73
C GLN A 139 4.59 -7.24 12.01
N ARG A 140 3.80 -6.16 11.98
CA ARG A 140 3.51 -5.34 13.17
C ARG A 140 2.82 -6.16 14.27
N MET A 141 1.86 -7.01 13.89
CA MET A 141 1.19 -7.91 14.84
C MET A 141 2.19 -8.90 15.46
N ASN A 142 3.08 -9.47 14.65
CA ASN A 142 4.14 -10.36 15.15
C ASN A 142 5.06 -9.64 16.14
N ASP A 143 5.43 -8.39 15.88
CA ASP A 143 6.31 -7.63 16.76
C ASP A 143 5.62 -7.23 18.07
N ILE A 144 4.33 -6.88 18.03
CA ILE A 144 3.51 -6.68 19.24
C ILE A 144 3.41 -7.97 20.06
N MET A 145 3.14 -9.11 19.40
CA MET A 145 3.04 -10.41 20.06
C MET A 145 4.37 -10.84 20.68
N LYS A 146 5.50 -10.61 20.01
CA LYS A 146 6.84 -10.85 20.57
C LYS A 146 7.07 -10.00 21.81
N ALA A 147 6.78 -8.70 21.75
CA ALA A 147 6.96 -7.80 22.90
C ALA A 147 6.13 -8.26 24.11
N LEU A 148 4.84 -8.56 23.92
CA LEU A 148 3.97 -9.07 24.97
C LEU A 148 4.48 -10.41 25.52
N THR A 149 4.94 -11.32 24.66
CA THR A 149 5.45 -12.63 25.05
C THR A 149 6.74 -12.53 25.85
N ILE A 150 7.67 -11.64 25.47
CA ILE A 150 8.91 -11.40 26.20
C ILE A 150 8.58 -10.88 27.61
N ILE A 151 7.70 -9.89 27.72
CA ILE A 151 7.25 -9.36 29.01
C ILE A 151 6.62 -10.50 29.84
N ALA A 152 5.64 -11.22 29.30
CA ALA A 152 4.96 -12.30 30.02
C ALA A 152 5.92 -13.41 30.47
N THR A 153 6.85 -13.84 29.62
CA THR A 153 7.80 -14.93 29.91
C THR A 153 8.81 -14.54 31.00
N ILE A 154 9.15 -13.24 31.11
CA ILE A 154 9.97 -12.73 32.20
C ILE A 154 9.15 -12.70 33.50
N PHE A 155 7.93 -12.14 33.46
CA PHE A 155 7.11 -11.94 34.66
C PHE A 155 6.46 -13.20 35.23
N LEU A 156 6.09 -14.19 34.42
CA LEU A 156 5.46 -15.44 34.89
C LEU A 156 6.29 -16.20 35.94
N PRO A 157 7.58 -16.55 35.70
CA PRO A 157 8.38 -17.26 36.68
C PRO A 157 8.71 -16.41 37.91
N LEU A 158 8.89 -15.09 37.74
CA LEU A 158 9.05 -14.14 38.84
C LEU A 158 7.81 -14.11 39.74
N THR A 159 6.63 -13.96 39.13
CA THR A 159 5.34 -13.97 39.84
C THR A 159 5.10 -15.30 40.54
N PHE A 160 5.46 -16.42 39.90
CA PHE A 160 5.38 -17.75 40.52
C PHE A 160 6.29 -17.85 41.75
N LEU A 161 7.55 -17.40 41.66
CA LEU A 161 8.48 -17.38 42.79
C LEU A 161 7.95 -16.49 43.92
N THR A 162 7.54 -15.26 43.63
CA THR A 162 6.97 -14.36 44.65
C THR A 162 5.69 -14.92 45.26
N GLY A 163 4.85 -15.58 44.45
CA GLY A 163 3.62 -16.20 44.89
C GLY A 163 3.87 -17.39 45.80
N LEU A 164 4.84 -18.25 45.45
CA LEU A 164 5.27 -19.38 46.27
C LEU A 164 5.77 -18.90 47.63
N TYR A 165 6.72 -17.96 47.68
CA TYR A 165 7.21 -17.41 48.96
C TYR A 165 6.19 -16.53 49.69
N GLY A 166 5.10 -16.12 49.04
CA GLY A 166 3.99 -15.39 49.63
C GLY A 166 2.91 -16.27 50.28
N MET A 167 3.02 -17.60 50.17
CA MET A 167 2.09 -18.53 50.82
C MET A 167 2.36 -18.61 52.33
N ASN A 168 1.30 -18.78 53.13
CA ASN A 168 1.39 -18.88 54.59
C ASN A 168 1.94 -20.25 55.02
N PHE A 169 3.25 -20.38 55.00
CA PHE A 169 4.00 -21.59 55.33
C PHE A 169 4.34 -21.65 56.82
N ASP A 170 3.89 -22.70 57.53
CA ASP A 170 4.12 -22.86 58.97
C ASP A 170 5.56 -23.29 59.29
N THR A 171 6.34 -22.40 59.90
CA THR A 171 7.76 -22.59 60.21
C THR A 171 8.07 -23.83 61.05
N GLU A 172 7.10 -24.46 61.73
CA GLU A 172 7.34 -25.63 62.61
C GLU A 172 7.28 -26.99 61.90
N SER A 173 6.78 -27.06 60.65
CA SER A 173 6.69 -28.33 59.92
C SER A 173 8.03 -28.74 59.27
N PRO A 174 8.48 -30.02 59.39
CA PRO A 174 9.73 -30.51 58.78
C PRO A 174 9.78 -30.46 57.25
N TRP A 175 8.60 -30.39 56.61
CA TRP A 175 8.44 -30.39 55.15
C TRP A 175 8.30 -28.98 54.56
N ASN A 176 8.46 -27.95 55.39
CA ASN A 176 8.28 -26.57 54.97
C ASN A 176 9.56 -25.97 54.35
N LEU A 177 9.46 -24.86 53.61
CA LEU A 177 10.61 -24.26 52.93
C LEU A 177 11.75 -23.96 53.94
N PRO A 178 12.89 -24.65 53.85
CA PRO A 178 13.99 -24.50 54.80
C PRO A 178 14.60 -23.09 54.76
N GLU A 179 14.44 -22.36 53.65
CA GLU A 179 15.01 -21.02 53.48
C GLU A 179 14.29 -19.94 54.31
N LEU A 180 13.05 -20.17 54.79
CA LEU A 180 12.30 -19.17 55.59
C LEU A 180 12.99 -18.84 56.92
N ARG A 181 13.68 -19.82 57.53
CA ARG A 181 14.41 -19.65 58.79
C ARG A 181 15.84 -19.11 58.56
N TRP A 182 16.29 -18.97 57.31
CA TRP A 182 17.65 -18.56 56.98
C TRP A 182 17.76 -17.03 56.89
N ARG A 183 18.69 -16.44 57.66
CA ARG A 183 18.92 -14.99 57.74
C ARG A 183 19.21 -14.32 56.39
N PHE A 184 19.72 -15.06 55.39
CA PHE A 184 19.99 -14.56 54.04
C PHE A 184 19.01 -15.08 52.97
N GLY A 185 17.95 -15.81 53.35
CA GLY A 185 16.99 -16.40 52.41
C GLY A 185 16.36 -15.37 51.48
N TYR A 186 15.99 -14.19 51.98
CA TYR A 186 15.45 -13.09 51.17
C TYR A 186 16.39 -12.65 50.05
N PHE A 187 17.67 -12.40 50.37
CA PHE A 187 18.66 -11.98 49.37
C PHE A 187 19.01 -13.10 48.38
N TYR A 188 18.98 -14.36 48.82
CA TYR A 188 19.20 -15.52 47.96
C TYR A 188 18.10 -15.66 46.90
N VAL A 189 16.82 -15.54 47.30
CA VAL A 189 15.67 -15.58 46.37
C VAL A 189 15.71 -14.42 45.38
N LEU A 190 16.04 -13.20 45.83
CA LEU A 190 16.27 -12.06 44.93
C LEU A 190 17.41 -12.33 43.93
N GLY A 191 18.48 -12.97 44.37
CA GLY A 191 19.59 -13.40 43.50
C GLY A 191 19.14 -14.38 42.43
N ILE A 192 18.35 -15.40 42.79
CA ILE A 192 17.77 -16.35 41.83
C ILE A 192 16.85 -15.64 40.84
N MET A 193 15.96 -14.77 41.32
CA MET A 193 15.07 -13.97 40.45
C MET A 193 15.87 -13.14 39.45
N ALA A 194 16.93 -12.47 39.89
CA ALA A 194 17.82 -11.70 39.02
C ALA A 194 18.52 -12.59 37.98
N VAL A 195 19.02 -13.76 38.38
CA VAL A 195 19.64 -14.73 37.46
C VAL A 195 18.65 -15.23 36.41
N VAL A 196 17.40 -15.52 36.79
CA VAL A 196 16.34 -15.93 35.86
C VAL A 196 16.04 -14.82 34.84
N VAL A 197 15.89 -13.57 35.29
CA VAL A 197 15.66 -12.42 34.41
C VAL A 197 16.81 -12.22 33.43
N ILE A 198 18.04 -12.19 33.94
CA ILE A 198 19.24 -11.99 33.11
C ILE A 198 19.40 -13.15 32.11
N GLY A 199 19.19 -14.40 32.56
CA GLY A 199 19.24 -15.57 31.69
C GLY A 199 18.22 -15.51 30.56
N MET A 200 16.98 -15.11 30.85
CA MET A 200 15.93 -14.91 29.84
C MET A 200 16.26 -13.78 28.88
N LEU A 201 16.78 -12.64 29.35
CA LEU A 201 17.18 -11.53 28.49
C LEU A 201 18.32 -11.93 27.54
N ILE A 202 19.32 -12.67 28.02
CA ILE A 202 20.41 -13.19 27.19
C ILE A 202 19.87 -14.18 26.15
N TYR A 203 18.95 -15.07 26.54
CA TYR A 203 18.33 -16.02 25.64
C TYR A 203 17.55 -15.30 24.50
N PHE A 204 16.71 -14.32 24.84
CA PHE A 204 15.93 -13.58 23.85
C PHE A 204 16.79 -12.72 22.93
N ARG A 205 17.86 -12.09 23.45
CA ARG A 205 18.84 -11.35 22.64
C ARG A 205 19.56 -12.27 21.66
N ARG A 206 19.96 -13.48 22.08
CA ARG A 206 20.61 -14.46 21.21
C ARG A 206 19.70 -14.95 20.07
N LYS A 207 18.40 -14.98 20.31
CA LYS A 207 17.39 -15.39 19.33
C LYS A 207 16.98 -14.27 18.35
N ARG A 208 17.56 -13.06 18.48
CA ARG A 208 17.18 -11.85 17.73
C ARG A 208 15.70 -11.47 17.90
N TRP A 209 15.12 -11.78 19.05
CA TRP A 209 13.77 -11.33 19.40
C TRP A 209 13.79 -9.96 20.11
N LEU A 210 15.00 -9.51 20.45
CA LEU A 210 15.40 -8.24 21.06
C LEU A 210 16.49 -7.60 20.20
#